data_AF-A0A929EDH6-F1
#
_entry.id   AF-A0A929EDH6-F1
#
_cell.length_a   1.000
_cell.length_b   1.000
_cell.length_c   1.000
_cell.angle_alpha   90.00
_cell.angle_beta   90.00
_cell.angle_gamma   90.00
#
_symmetry.space_group_name_H-M   'P 1'
#
loop_
_entity.id
_entity.type
_entity.pdbx_description
1 polymer ?
#
loop_
_entity_poly.entity_id
_entity_poly.type
_entity_poly.pdbx_seq_one_letter_code
_entity_poly.pdbx_strand_id
1 'polypeptide(L)'
;MTHKKIIIPKSHNYIAAFLTLGCNLTCSYCINHFGSTGPGARLLTGEEWVTGLNRITSRAGLPITLQGGEPTIHKDFIHIVNNLKPELEVDLLTNLQFDIDRFMAEVSPETIKRDAPYASIRVSYHPEVMELGPLKENVLRLQRAGYSIGIWGVMHPSQATEVERAQKECIEAGIDFRQKEFLGECDGKMYGTFRYDGAIDMKERKSVMCKTTELIIGPDGGIYRCHSDLYEGRTPVGSILDPNFQIEEIYRPCDDFGHCNPCDIKVKTNRLQEYGHTSVEIEFPE
;
A
#
# COMPACT_ATOMS: atom_id res chain seq x y z
N MET A 1 20.74 1.25 -23.98
CA MET A 1 20.15 -0.11 -23.98
C MET A 1 18.64 0.05 -23.76
N THR A 2 17.78 -0.62 -24.53
CA THR A 2 16.32 -0.53 -24.33
C THR A 2 15.91 -1.34 -23.11
N HIS A 3 15.31 -0.69 -22.09
CA HIS A 3 14.80 -1.39 -20.91
C HIS A 3 13.63 -2.31 -21.31
N LYS A 4 13.62 -3.56 -20.82
CA LYS A 4 12.51 -4.47 -21.04
C LYS A 4 11.27 -3.99 -20.30
N LYS A 5 10.11 -4.13 -20.94
CA LYS A 5 8.80 -3.95 -20.30
C LYS A 5 8.62 -5.03 -19.22
N ILE A 6 7.97 -4.67 -18.12
CA ILE A 6 7.59 -5.59 -17.03
C ILE A 6 6.12 -5.92 -17.21
N ILE A 7 5.83 -7.12 -17.72
CA ILE A 7 4.45 -7.56 -17.94
C ILE A 7 3.91 -8.13 -16.63
N ILE A 8 2.83 -7.54 -16.11
CA ILE A 8 2.23 -7.98 -14.84
C ILE A 8 1.45 -9.28 -15.08
N PRO A 9 1.80 -10.40 -14.43
CA PRO A 9 1.09 -11.66 -14.62
C PRO A 9 -0.40 -11.58 -14.24
N LYS A 10 -1.23 -12.45 -14.83
CA LYS A 10 -2.69 -12.45 -14.61
C LYS A 10 -3.07 -12.78 -13.16
N SER A 11 -2.23 -13.54 -12.46
CA SER A 11 -2.42 -13.90 -11.06
C SER A 11 -2.31 -12.71 -10.11
N HIS A 12 -1.62 -11.63 -10.52
CA HIS A 12 -1.29 -10.55 -9.59
C HIS A 12 -2.51 -9.68 -9.25
N ASN A 13 -2.62 -9.26 -7.99
CA ASN A 13 -3.77 -8.50 -7.50
C ASN A 13 -3.42 -7.08 -7.03
N TYR A 14 -2.14 -6.79 -6.82
CA TYR A 14 -1.69 -5.49 -6.34
C TYR A 14 -0.33 -5.11 -6.89
N ILE A 15 -0.17 -3.80 -7.15
CA ILE A 15 1.12 -3.18 -7.45
C ILE A 15 1.33 -2.08 -6.41
N ALA A 16 2.34 -2.28 -5.58
CA ALA A 16 2.65 -1.45 -4.44
C ALA A 16 3.99 -0.73 -4.65
N ALA A 17 3.95 0.59 -4.82
CA ALA A 17 5.15 1.42 -4.89
C ALA A 17 5.32 2.20 -3.58
N PHE A 18 6.21 1.72 -2.72
CA PHE A 18 6.56 2.37 -1.47
C PHE A 18 7.59 3.47 -1.74
N LEU A 19 7.13 4.71 -1.98
CA LEU A 19 8.03 5.82 -2.31
C LEU A 19 8.98 6.17 -1.15
N THR A 20 8.52 5.93 0.08
CA THR A 20 9.28 6.06 1.32
C THR A 20 8.61 5.23 2.41
N LEU A 21 9.36 4.75 3.39
CA LEU A 21 8.79 4.19 4.63
C LEU A 21 8.66 5.24 5.73
N GLY A 22 9.20 6.45 5.52
CA GLY A 22 9.05 7.59 6.43
C GLY A 22 7.63 8.17 6.39
N CYS A 23 7.17 8.69 7.53
CA CYS A 23 5.87 9.33 7.69
C CYS A 23 6.01 10.58 8.55
N ASN A 24 5.16 11.57 8.32
CA ASN A 24 5.04 12.78 9.14
C ASN A 24 4.00 12.64 10.27
N LEU A 25 3.46 11.43 10.47
CA LEU A 25 2.64 11.03 11.62
C LEU A 25 3.34 9.93 12.43
N THR A 26 2.92 9.74 13.69
CA THR A 26 3.49 8.76 14.63
C THR A 26 2.40 7.86 15.20
N CYS A 27 1.72 7.11 14.32
CA CYS A 27 0.56 6.31 14.73
C CYS A 27 0.96 5.06 15.52
N SER A 28 0.29 4.80 16.67
CA SER A 28 0.62 3.71 17.60
C SER A 28 0.36 2.31 17.03
N TYR A 29 -0.54 2.20 16.05
CA TYR A 29 -0.95 0.95 15.42
C TYR A 29 -0.52 0.85 13.94
N CYS A 30 0.47 1.65 13.50
CA CYS A 30 0.87 1.66 12.10
C CYS A 30 1.45 0.31 11.67
N ILE A 31 0.87 -0.26 10.60
CA ILE A 31 1.30 -1.57 10.10
C ILE A 31 2.72 -1.56 9.50
N ASN A 32 3.25 -0.38 9.16
CA ASN A 32 4.61 -0.24 8.66
C ASN A 32 5.67 -0.41 9.77
N HIS A 33 5.27 -0.37 11.04
CA HIS A 33 6.17 -0.62 12.18
C HIS A 33 6.32 -2.11 12.51
N PHE A 34 5.70 -3.03 11.77
CA PHE A 34 5.87 -4.48 11.91
C PHE A 34 7.25 -4.99 11.40
N GLY A 35 8.30 -4.17 11.44
CA GLY A 35 9.63 -4.55 11.01
C GLY A 35 10.75 -3.73 11.67
N SER A 36 11.95 -4.31 11.69
CA SER A 36 13.13 -3.80 12.38
C SER A 36 13.88 -2.74 11.57
N THR A 37 13.19 -1.88 10.80
CA THR A 37 13.78 -1.03 9.76
C THR A 37 15.08 -0.37 10.22
N GLY A 38 16.20 -0.88 9.71
CA GLY A 38 17.52 -0.35 9.97
C GLY A 38 17.68 1.04 9.34
N PRO A 39 18.59 1.88 9.85
CA PRO A 39 18.85 3.19 9.26
C PRO A 39 19.47 3.05 7.85
N GLY A 40 18.98 3.83 6.88
CA GLY A 40 19.79 4.22 5.72
C GLY A 40 19.58 3.49 4.39
N ALA A 41 18.42 2.87 4.14
CA ALA A 41 18.10 2.42 2.78
C ALA A 41 18.07 3.63 1.82
N ARG A 42 18.71 3.49 0.66
CA ARG A 42 18.71 4.49 -0.41
C ARG A 42 17.26 4.80 -0.80
N LEU A 43 16.95 6.08 -1.03
CA LEU A 43 15.71 6.48 -1.71
C LEU A 43 16.00 6.70 -3.19
N LEU A 44 15.18 6.13 -4.07
CA LEU A 44 15.22 6.42 -5.50
C LEU A 44 14.88 7.90 -5.76
N THR A 45 15.50 8.48 -6.79
CA THR A 45 15.09 9.80 -7.28
C THR A 45 13.77 9.74 -8.04
N GLY A 46 13.15 10.89 -8.28
CA GLY A 46 11.98 10.97 -9.16
C GLY A 46 12.21 10.36 -10.55
N GLU A 47 13.36 10.62 -11.17
CA GLU A 47 13.72 10.08 -12.48
C GLU A 47 13.85 8.55 -12.47
N GLU A 48 14.41 7.99 -11.40
CA GLU A 48 14.56 6.54 -11.21
C GLU A 48 13.21 5.86 -11.03
N TRP A 49 12.31 6.45 -10.22
CA TRP A 49 10.94 5.99 -10.07
C TRP A 49 10.18 6.01 -11.41
N VAL A 50 10.23 7.13 -12.12
CA VAL A 50 9.58 7.29 -13.43
C VAL A 50 10.12 6.27 -14.42
N THR A 51 11.44 6.11 -14.49
CA THR A 51 12.10 5.14 -15.38
C THR A 51 11.66 3.71 -15.07
N GLY A 52 11.58 3.34 -13.80
CA GLY A 52 11.19 2.01 -13.35
C GLY A 52 9.70 1.72 -13.58
N LEU A 53 8.83 2.59 -13.06
CA LEU A 53 7.37 2.43 -13.12
C LEU A 53 6.85 2.47 -14.56
N ASN A 54 7.42 3.31 -15.44
CA ASN A 54 7.01 3.38 -16.85
C ASN A 54 7.40 2.14 -17.67
N ARG A 55 8.15 1.18 -17.11
CA ARG A 55 8.36 -0.13 -17.74
C ARG A 55 7.19 -1.08 -17.52
N ILE A 56 6.36 -0.83 -16.49
CA ILE A 56 5.22 -1.69 -16.15
C ILE A 56 4.21 -1.67 -17.29
N THR A 57 3.74 -2.85 -17.67
CA THR A 57 2.58 -3.06 -18.54
C THR A 57 1.50 -3.72 -17.68
N SER A 58 0.62 -2.88 -17.15
CA SER A 58 -0.53 -3.32 -16.34
C SER A 58 -1.78 -3.50 -17.21
N ARG A 59 -2.91 -3.79 -16.55
CA ARG A 59 -4.24 -3.99 -17.12
C ARG A 59 -5.24 -3.11 -16.40
N ALA A 60 -6.38 -2.84 -17.04
CA ALA A 60 -7.48 -2.11 -16.41
C ALA A 60 -7.88 -2.74 -15.07
N GLY A 61 -8.12 -1.89 -14.07
CA GLY A 61 -8.47 -2.30 -12.71
C GLY A 61 -7.29 -2.80 -11.85
N LEU A 62 -6.04 -2.64 -12.31
CA LEU A 62 -4.83 -2.93 -11.54
C LEU A 62 -3.88 -1.73 -11.54
N PRO A 63 -4.15 -0.72 -10.69
CA PRO A 63 -3.35 0.50 -10.64
C PRO A 63 -2.00 0.27 -9.98
N ILE A 64 -1.04 1.12 -10.32
CA ILE A 64 0.14 1.34 -9.47
C ILE A 64 -0.32 2.16 -8.27
N THR A 65 -0.19 1.56 -7.09
CA THR A 65 -0.56 2.26 -5.85
C THR A 65 0.67 2.92 -5.26
N LEU A 66 0.72 4.25 -5.32
CA LEU A 66 1.73 5.07 -4.65
C LEU A 66 1.38 5.12 -3.16
N GLN A 67 2.26 4.57 -2.34
CA GLN A 67 2.04 4.40 -0.90
C GLN A 67 3.37 4.43 -0.15
N GLY A 68 3.34 4.05 1.13
CA GLY A 68 4.52 4.01 1.96
C GLY A 68 4.18 4.19 3.43
N GLY A 69 5.07 4.88 4.14
CA GLY A 69 4.67 5.70 5.28
C GLY A 69 3.72 6.79 4.80
N GLU A 70 4.27 7.93 4.39
CA GLU A 70 3.53 8.96 3.66
C GLU A 70 4.20 9.22 2.30
N PRO A 71 3.63 8.79 1.15
CA PRO A 71 4.29 8.99 -0.14
C PRO A 71 4.50 10.47 -0.49
N THR A 72 3.65 11.37 -0.01
CA THR A 72 3.72 12.81 -0.37
C THR A 72 4.87 13.56 0.29
N ILE A 73 5.53 12.99 1.31
CA ILE A 73 6.77 13.57 1.86
C ILE A 73 8.00 13.27 0.99
N HIS A 74 7.87 12.37 0.00
CA HIS A 74 8.94 12.17 -0.96
C HIS A 74 9.16 13.47 -1.77
N LYS A 75 10.38 14.02 -1.74
CA LYS A 75 10.69 15.33 -2.34
C LYS A 75 10.28 15.46 -3.82
N ASP A 76 10.32 14.35 -4.56
CA ASP A 76 10.00 14.30 -5.99
C ASP A 76 8.58 13.75 -6.26
N PHE A 77 7.70 13.67 -5.25
CA PHE A 77 6.36 13.07 -5.38
C PHE A 77 5.56 13.61 -6.58
N ILE A 78 5.48 14.94 -6.70
CA ILE A 78 4.76 15.60 -7.80
C ILE A 78 5.39 15.26 -9.15
N HIS A 79 6.73 15.24 -9.24
CA HIS A 79 7.43 14.85 -10.46
C HIS A 79 7.10 13.41 -10.84
N ILE A 80 7.10 12.47 -9.88
CA ILE A 80 6.79 11.07 -10.12
C ILE A 80 5.39 10.94 -10.71
N VAL A 81 4.38 11.47 -10.01
CA VAL A 81 2.96 11.41 -10.42
C VAL A 81 2.76 11.96 -11.82
N ASN A 82 3.31 13.14 -12.13
CA ASN A 82 3.10 13.82 -13.40
C ASN A 82 3.86 13.22 -14.60
N ASN A 83 4.83 12.33 -14.36
CA ASN A 83 5.65 11.73 -15.42
C ASN A 83 5.39 10.22 -15.60
N LEU A 84 4.38 9.67 -14.91
CA LEU A 84 3.87 8.35 -15.23
C LEU A 84 3.14 8.38 -16.58
N LYS A 85 3.26 7.27 -17.31
CA LYS A 85 2.57 7.05 -18.57
C LYS A 85 1.05 7.15 -18.42
N PRO A 86 0.34 7.85 -19.33
CA PRO A 86 -1.12 7.99 -19.25
C PRO A 86 -1.89 6.67 -19.28
N GLU A 87 -1.31 5.60 -19.85
CA GLU A 87 -1.93 4.27 -19.83
C GLU A 87 -1.85 3.54 -18.47
N LEU A 88 -1.09 4.06 -17.51
CA LEU A 88 -0.99 3.50 -16.18
C LEU A 88 -2.06 4.11 -15.28
N GLU A 89 -2.96 3.26 -14.80
CA GLU A 89 -3.84 3.63 -13.69
C GLU A 89 -3.02 3.84 -12.41
N VAL A 90 -3.35 4.88 -11.64
CA VAL A 90 -2.65 5.23 -10.41
C VAL A 90 -3.64 5.41 -9.25
N ASP A 91 -3.29 4.82 -8.11
CA ASP A 91 -3.93 5.08 -6.82
C ASP A 91 -2.93 5.76 -5.89
N LEU A 92 -3.45 6.54 -4.94
CA LEU A 92 -2.67 7.17 -3.87
C LEU A 92 -3.21 6.76 -2.51
N LEU A 93 -2.37 6.22 -1.63
CA LEU A 93 -2.67 6.08 -0.20
C LEU A 93 -1.89 7.15 0.56
N THR A 94 -2.61 7.98 1.32
CA THR A 94 -2.01 9.12 2.02
C THR A 94 -2.72 9.38 3.34
N ASN A 95 -2.08 10.06 4.27
CA ASN A 95 -2.68 10.65 5.46
C ASN A 95 -3.22 12.08 5.22
N LEU A 96 -3.02 12.63 4.01
CA LEU A 96 -3.44 13.98 3.60
C LEU A 96 -2.83 15.13 4.42
N GLN A 97 -1.73 14.88 5.13
CA GLN A 97 -0.99 15.89 5.89
C GLN A 97 0.12 16.51 5.03
N PHE A 98 -0.27 17.20 3.96
CA PHE A 98 0.64 17.91 3.07
C PHE A 98 -0.03 19.16 2.49
N ASP A 99 0.71 19.96 1.72
CA ASP A 99 0.19 21.14 1.04
C ASP A 99 -0.78 20.74 -0.10
N ILE A 100 -2.07 20.68 0.21
CA ILE A 100 -3.11 20.30 -0.75
C ILE A 100 -3.32 21.37 -1.83
N ASP A 101 -3.01 22.64 -1.57
CA ASP A 101 -3.16 23.72 -2.53
C ASP A 101 -2.10 23.58 -3.64
N ARG A 102 -0.86 23.31 -3.24
CA ARG A 102 0.21 22.97 -4.17
C ARG A 102 -0.13 21.72 -4.99
N PHE A 103 -0.65 20.67 -4.33
CA PHE A 103 -1.05 19.45 -5.02
C PHE A 103 -2.15 19.71 -6.06
N MET A 104 -3.20 20.45 -5.71
CA MET A 104 -4.26 20.80 -6.66
C MET A 104 -3.79 21.69 -7.81
N ALA A 105 -2.77 22.51 -7.59
CA ALA A 105 -2.19 23.37 -8.62
C ALA A 105 -1.27 22.62 -9.59
N GLU A 106 -0.54 21.60 -9.11
CA GLU A 106 0.51 20.92 -9.88
C GLU A 106 0.10 19.54 -10.41
N VAL A 107 -0.91 18.89 -9.83
CA VAL A 107 -1.39 17.57 -10.26
C VAL A 107 -2.79 17.74 -10.86
N SER A 108 -3.03 17.13 -12.02
CA SER A 108 -4.39 17.09 -12.58
C SER A 108 -5.19 15.97 -11.90
N PRO A 109 -6.49 16.16 -11.60
CA PRO A 109 -7.35 15.07 -11.15
C PRO A 109 -7.30 13.86 -12.07
N GLU A 110 -7.20 14.07 -13.38
CA GLU A 110 -7.16 13.01 -14.39
C GLU A 110 -5.87 12.16 -14.33
N THR A 111 -4.83 12.62 -13.63
CA THR A 111 -3.60 11.85 -13.41
C THR A 111 -3.77 10.73 -12.38
N ILE A 112 -4.67 10.91 -11.40
CA ILE A 112 -4.92 9.94 -10.32
C ILE A 112 -6.43 9.65 -10.21
N LYS A 113 -7.10 9.55 -11.36
CA LYS A 113 -8.52 9.21 -11.42
C LYS A 113 -8.69 8.09 -12.42
N ARG A 114 -9.38 7.05 -11.97
CA ARG A 114 -9.74 5.89 -12.78
C ARG A 114 -11.17 5.46 -12.47
N ASP A 115 -11.75 4.71 -13.37
CA ASP A 115 -13.04 4.07 -13.14
C ASP A 115 -12.86 2.90 -12.15
N ALA A 116 -13.45 3.04 -10.96
CA ALA A 116 -13.27 2.10 -9.86
C ALA A 116 -14.46 2.15 -8.91
N PRO A 117 -14.77 1.03 -8.22
CA PRO A 117 -15.83 1.00 -7.21
C PRO A 117 -15.47 1.74 -5.92
N TYR A 118 -14.30 2.39 -5.84
CA TYR A 118 -13.79 3.16 -4.71
C TYR A 118 -12.87 4.28 -5.18
N ALA A 119 -12.67 5.27 -4.32
CA ALA A 119 -11.83 6.43 -4.63
C ALA A 119 -10.37 6.07 -4.94
N SER A 120 -9.78 6.73 -5.94
CA SER A 120 -8.38 6.54 -6.35
C SER A 120 -7.40 7.12 -5.32
N ILE A 121 -7.78 8.21 -4.65
CA ILE A 121 -7.08 8.74 -3.48
C ILE A 121 -7.77 8.23 -2.21
N ARG A 122 -7.01 7.47 -1.42
CA ARG A 122 -7.49 6.81 -0.21
C ARG A 122 -6.81 7.41 1.00
N VAL A 123 -7.52 8.29 1.69
CA VAL A 123 -7.01 8.97 2.87
C VAL A 123 -7.17 8.08 4.08
N SER A 124 -6.08 7.82 4.81
CA SER A 124 -6.13 7.07 6.07
C SER A 124 -6.44 8.02 7.22
N TYR A 125 -7.59 7.84 7.88
CA TYR A 125 -7.97 8.62 9.06
C TYR A 125 -7.42 7.96 10.33
N HIS A 126 -6.66 8.73 11.10
CA HIS A 126 -6.02 8.29 12.34
C HIS A 126 -6.47 9.18 13.52
N PRO A 127 -7.57 8.85 14.20
CA PRO A 127 -8.14 9.66 15.30
C PRO A 127 -7.18 10.11 16.41
N GLU A 128 -6.13 9.32 16.69
CA GLU A 128 -5.12 9.67 17.70
C GLU A 128 -4.21 10.85 17.33
N VAL A 129 -4.07 11.15 16.04
CA VAL A 129 -3.15 12.18 15.52
C VAL A 129 -3.79 13.11 14.49
N MET A 130 -5.08 12.91 14.17
CA MET A 130 -5.82 13.70 13.20
C MET A 130 -7.16 14.14 13.76
N GLU A 131 -7.54 15.38 13.45
CA GLU A 131 -8.88 15.89 13.69
C GLU A 131 -9.77 15.67 12.46
N LEU A 132 -10.99 15.17 12.66
CA LEU A 132 -11.93 14.90 11.57
C LEU A 132 -12.33 16.16 10.79
N GLY A 133 -12.58 17.27 11.48
CA GLY A 133 -13.10 18.50 10.86
C GLY A 133 -12.19 19.02 9.73
N PRO A 134 -10.90 19.31 10.01
CA PRO A 134 -9.93 19.72 8.99
C PRO A 134 -9.74 18.69 7.87
N LEU A 135 -9.68 17.39 8.22
CA LEU A 135 -9.58 16.32 7.23
C LEU A 135 -10.78 16.34 6.26
N LYS A 136 -11.98 16.41 6.81
CA LYS A 136 -13.25 16.43 6.06
C LYS A 136 -13.28 17.62 5.10
N GLU A 137 -12.90 18.81 5.56
CA GLU A 137 -12.85 20.00 4.69
C GLU A 137 -11.86 19.82 3.54
N ASN A 138 -10.65 19.31 3.81
CA ASN A 138 -9.65 19.07 2.77
C ASN A 138 -10.12 18.03 1.74
N VAL A 139 -10.79 16.97 2.17
CA VAL A 139 -11.38 15.97 1.26
C VAL A 139 -12.47 16.59 0.39
N LEU A 140 -13.39 17.38 0.97
CA LEU A 140 -14.43 18.07 0.21
C LEU A 140 -13.85 19.09 -0.79
N ARG A 141 -12.76 19.79 -0.44
CA ARG A 141 -12.04 20.68 -1.36
C ARG A 141 -11.50 19.93 -2.57
N LEU A 142 -10.87 18.78 -2.36
CA LEU A 142 -10.35 17.93 -3.43
C LEU A 142 -11.48 17.33 -4.29
N GLN A 143 -12.58 16.87 -3.67
CA GLN A 143 -13.77 16.43 -4.43
C GLN A 143 -14.32 17.54 -5.33
N ARG A 144 -14.47 18.77 -4.81
CA ARG A 144 -14.91 19.93 -5.59
C ARG A 144 -13.95 20.29 -6.73
N ALA A 145 -12.66 20.01 -6.55
CA ALA A 145 -11.64 20.16 -7.59
C ALA A 145 -11.61 19.00 -8.62
N GLY A 146 -12.51 18.00 -8.48
CA GLY A 146 -12.68 16.91 -9.46
C GLY A 146 -11.92 15.63 -9.14
N TYR A 147 -11.25 15.56 -7.99
CA TYR A 147 -10.51 14.37 -7.56
C TYR A 147 -11.43 13.25 -7.08
N SER A 148 -11.06 12.01 -7.42
CA SER A 148 -11.66 10.80 -6.84
C SER A 148 -11.00 10.49 -5.50
N ILE A 149 -11.60 10.98 -4.41
CA ILE A 149 -11.02 10.90 -3.05
C ILE A 149 -12.05 10.43 -2.01
N GLY A 150 -11.59 9.60 -1.05
CA GLY A 150 -12.38 9.11 0.07
C GLY A 150 -11.51 8.83 1.31
N ILE A 151 -12.16 8.45 2.41
CA ILE A 151 -11.54 8.24 3.72
C ILE A 151 -11.66 6.77 4.13
N TRP A 152 -10.59 6.25 4.74
CA TRP A 152 -10.53 4.91 5.31
C TRP A 152 -10.12 5.00 6.78
N GLY A 153 -10.97 4.52 7.68
CA GLY A 153 -10.67 4.39 9.11
C GLY A 153 -10.36 2.95 9.50
N VAL A 154 -9.31 2.74 10.28
CA VAL A 154 -8.98 1.42 10.84
C VAL A 154 -9.79 1.18 12.11
N MET A 155 -10.44 0.02 12.20
CA MET A 155 -11.27 -0.38 13.34
C MET A 155 -10.41 -0.88 14.52
N HIS A 156 -9.46 -0.07 14.96
CA HIS A 156 -8.67 -0.34 16.15
C HIS A 156 -9.57 -0.28 17.39
N PRO A 157 -9.49 -1.21 18.35
CA PRO A 157 -10.40 -1.27 19.51
C PRO A 157 -10.52 0.06 20.28
N SER A 158 -9.40 0.76 20.50
CA SER A 158 -9.40 2.05 21.21
C SER A 158 -9.99 3.22 20.41
N GLN A 159 -10.22 3.06 19.10
CA GLN A 159 -10.63 4.13 18.18
C GLN A 159 -11.95 3.82 17.44
N ALA A 160 -12.50 2.62 17.59
CA ALA A 160 -13.66 2.14 16.84
C ALA A 160 -14.88 3.08 16.95
N THR A 161 -15.22 3.55 18.16
CA THR A 161 -16.33 4.49 18.37
C THR A 161 -16.15 5.79 17.60
N GLU A 162 -14.93 6.33 17.57
CA GLU A 162 -14.63 7.57 16.85
C GLU A 162 -14.64 7.35 15.33
N VAL A 163 -14.15 6.21 14.85
CA VAL A 163 -14.22 5.85 13.42
C VAL A 163 -15.66 5.68 12.96
N GLU A 164 -16.52 5.04 13.75
CA GLU A 164 -17.95 4.91 13.44
C GLU A 164 -18.68 6.26 13.40
N ARG A 165 -18.37 7.15 14.37
CA ARG A 165 -18.89 8.52 14.39
C ARG A 165 -18.44 9.29 13.14
N ALA A 166 -17.15 9.23 12.83
CA ALA A 166 -16.56 9.89 11.68
C ALA A 166 -17.14 9.38 10.35
N GLN A 167 -17.36 8.06 10.24
CA GLN A 167 -17.97 7.47 9.05
C GLN A 167 -19.37 8.03 8.80
N LYS A 168 -20.23 8.07 9.83
CA LYS A 168 -21.59 8.62 9.72
C LYS A 168 -21.55 10.07 9.24
N GLU A 169 -20.73 10.91 9.90
CA GLU A 169 -20.59 12.33 9.55
C GLU A 169 -20.07 12.55 8.13
N CYS A 170 -19.13 11.72 7.67
CA CYS A 170 -18.57 11.81 6.32
C CYS A 170 -19.56 11.35 5.25
N ILE A 171 -20.30 10.26 5.48
CA ILE A 171 -21.34 9.78 4.56
C ILE A 171 -22.45 10.82 4.41
N GLU A 172 -22.90 11.43 5.51
CA GLU A 172 -23.88 12.54 5.48
C GLU A 172 -23.37 13.75 4.69
N ALA A 173 -22.06 13.97 4.67
CA ALA A 173 -21.40 15.02 3.87
C ALA A 173 -21.09 14.60 2.42
N GLY A 174 -21.46 13.39 1.98
CA GLY A 174 -21.22 12.90 0.62
C GLY A 174 -19.80 12.37 0.36
N ILE A 175 -19.05 12.04 1.41
CA ILE A 175 -17.71 11.48 1.31
C ILE A 175 -17.78 9.95 1.39
N ASP A 176 -17.10 9.25 0.46
CA ASP A 176 -16.88 7.81 0.56
C ASP A 176 -16.00 7.54 1.80
N PHE A 177 -16.60 6.97 2.84
CA PHE A 177 -15.89 6.56 4.06
C PHE A 177 -16.05 5.07 4.29
N ARG A 178 -14.92 4.36 4.31
CA ARG A 178 -14.88 2.91 4.54
C ARG A 178 -14.10 2.53 5.77
N GLN A 179 -14.51 1.43 6.38
CA GLN A 179 -13.80 0.83 7.50
C GLN A 179 -12.79 -0.20 6.98
N LYS A 180 -11.65 -0.31 7.67
CA LYS A 180 -10.68 -1.40 7.50
C LYS A 180 -10.58 -2.18 8.80
N GLU A 181 -10.49 -3.50 8.67
CA GLU A 181 -10.15 -4.37 9.79
C GLU A 181 -8.79 -3.96 10.38
N PHE A 182 -8.71 -3.91 11.71
CA PHE A 182 -7.44 -3.77 12.40
C PHE A 182 -6.67 -5.08 12.34
N LEU A 183 -5.39 -5.01 11.97
CA LEU A 183 -4.50 -6.15 11.81
C LEU A 183 -3.33 -5.98 12.77
N GLY A 184 -3.35 -6.70 13.88
CA GLY A 184 -2.33 -6.58 14.91
C GLY A 184 -2.83 -6.94 16.29
N GLU A 185 -1.93 -6.86 17.26
CA GLU A 185 -2.24 -7.14 18.65
C GLU A 185 -2.74 -5.88 19.37
N CYS A 186 -3.81 -6.01 20.14
CA CYS A 186 -4.26 -5.01 21.11
C CYS A 186 -4.68 -5.74 22.38
N ASP A 187 -4.17 -5.32 23.54
CA ASP A 187 -4.45 -5.91 24.86
C ASP A 187 -4.24 -7.43 24.92
N GLY A 188 -3.16 -7.93 24.30
CA GLY A 188 -2.82 -9.35 24.27
C GLY A 188 -3.68 -10.21 23.34
N LYS A 189 -4.56 -9.59 22.55
CA LYS A 189 -5.41 -10.26 21.56
C LYS A 189 -4.99 -9.86 20.15
N MET A 190 -4.74 -10.85 19.30
CA MET A 190 -4.54 -10.64 17.86
C MET A 190 -5.88 -10.37 17.17
N TYR A 191 -5.94 -9.29 16.40
CA TYR A 191 -7.07 -8.89 15.56
C TYR A 191 -6.73 -9.09 14.08
N GLY A 192 -7.74 -9.49 13.31
CA GLY A 192 -7.64 -9.75 11.89
C GLY A 192 -8.20 -11.11 11.50
N THR A 193 -8.58 -11.25 10.24
CA THR A 193 -9.00 -12.53 9.67
C THR A 193 -7.84 -13.10 8.83
N PHE A 194 -7.23 -14.20 9.27
CA PHE A 194 -6.01 -14.74 8.66
C PHE A 194 -6.22 -16.15 8.12
N ARG A 195 -5.53 -16.48 7.01
CA ARG A 195 -5.66 -17.80 6.36
C ARG A 195 -4.78 -18.89 6.97
N TYR A 196 -3.61 -18.51 7.47
CA TYR A 196 -2.56 -19.45 7.87
C TYR A 196 -2.32 -19.37 9.38
N ASP A 197 -2.73 -20.40 10.09
CA ASP A 197 -2.54 -20.49 11.55
C ASP A 197 -1.05 -20.50 11.90
N GLY A 198 -0.70 -19.73 12.94
CA GLY A 198 0.68 -19.60 13.41
C GLY A 198 1.58 -18.71 12.56
N ALA A 199 1.14 -18.19 11.41
CA ALA A 199 2.01 -17.40 10.52
C ALA A 199 2.46 -16.04 11.09
N ILE A 200 1.78 -15.53 12.11
CA ILE A 200 2.02 -14.22 12.77
C ILE A 200 2.09 -14.34 14.30
N ASP A 201 2.34 -15.54 14.82
CA ASP A 201 2.38 -15.76 16.27
C ASP A 201 3.65 -15.22 16.94
N MET A 202 4.68 -14.91 16.14
CA MET A 202 5.98 -14.39 16.57
C MET A 202 6.72 -15.33 17.53
N LYS A 203 6.42 -16.64 17.53
CA LYS A 203 7.01 -17.64 18.44
C LYS A 203 8.15 -18.40 17.82
N GLU A 204 7.93 -18.97 16.63
CA GLU A 204 8.88 -19.85 15.97
C GLU A 204 8.98 -19.53 14.49
N ARG A 205 10.13 -19.83 13.89
CA ARG A 205 10.34 -19.76 12.44
C ARG A 205 10.30 -21.15 11.84
N LYS A 206 9.57 -21.30 10.73
CA LYS A 206 9.46 -22.55 9.97
C LYS A 206 9.81 -22.31 8.51
N SER A 207 10.47 -23.30 7.91
CA SER A 207 10.73 -23.33 6.48
C SER A 207 9.47 -23.76 5.73
N VAL A 208 9.05 -22.94 4.78
CA VAL A 208 7.91 -23.18 3.87
C VAL A 208 8.28 -22.79 2.45
N MET A 209 7.45 -23.19 1.50
CA MET A 209 7.50 -22.67 0.13
C MET A 209 6.40 -21.60 -0.02
N CYS A 210 6.76 -20.40 -0.44
CA CYS A 210 5.85 -19.25 -0.49
C CYS A 210 5.87 -18.59 -1.87
N LYS A 211 4.69 -18.26 -2.41
CA LYS A 211 4.50 -17.55 -3.67
C LYS A 211 3.64 -16.32 -3.45
N THR A 212 4.06 -15.17 -3.98
CA THR A 212 3.30 -13.91 -3.90
C THR A 212 2.45 -13.69 -5.15
N THR A 213 1.35 -12.95 -4.97
CA THR A 213 0.53 -12.42 -6.06
C THR A 213 0.62 -10.90 -6.14
N GLU A 214 1.59 -10.29 -5.47
CA GLU A 214 1.75 -8.84 -5.40
C GLU A 214 3.12 -8.42 -5.97
N LEU A 215 3.15 -7.29 -6.67
CA LEU A 215 4.38 -6.61 -7.02
C LEU A 215 4.68 -5.54 -5.96
N ILE A 216 5.62 -5.81 -5.05
CA ILE A 216 6.02 -4.90 -3.98
C ILE A 216 7.36 -4.27 -4.30
N ILE A 217 7.37 -2.94 -4.47
CA ILE A 217 8.54 -2.14 -4.82
C ILE A 217 8.89 -1.25 -3.63
N GLY A 218 10.07 -1.43 -3.06
CA GLY A 218 10.57 -0.65 -1.94
C GLY A 218 11.18 0.70 -2.34
N PRO A 219 11.46 1.58 -1.37
CA PRO A 219 12.01 2.91 -1.61
C PRO A 219 13.38 2.94 -2.31
N ASP A 220 14.13 1.85 -2.17
CA ASP A 220 15.45 1.62 -2.77
C ASP A 220 15.39 1.04 -4.18
N GLY A 221 14.19 0.81 -4.71
CA GLY A 221 13.95 0.15 -5.98
C GLY A 221 14.04 -1.37 -5.91
N GLY A 222 14.20 -1.96 -4.72
CA GLY A 222 14.13 -3.40 -4.53
C GLY A 222 12.72 -3.94 -4.80
N ILE A 223 12.62 -5.12 -5.40
CA ILE A 223 11.37 -5.87 -5.52
C ILE A 223 11.34 -6.92 -4.41
N TYR A 224 10.34 -6.88 -3.54
CA TYR A 224 10.25 -7.73 -2.35
C TYR A 224 9.17 -8.80 -2.52
N ARG A 225 9.34 -9.98 -1.90
CA ARG A 225 8.33 -11.07 -2.03
C ARG A 225 7.02 -10.70 -1.35
N CYS A 226 7.11 -10.03 -0.20
CA CYS A 226 5.98 -9.72 0.66
C CYS A 226 6.24 -8.45 1.49
N HIS A 227 5.24 -7.99 2.26
CA HIS A 227 5.41 -6.83 3.14
C HIS A 227 6.40 -7.13 4.26
N SER A 228 6.43 -8.37 4.78
CA SER A 228 7.41 -8.77 5.80
C SER A 228 8.84 -8.56 5.29
N ASP A 229 9.16 -9.02 4.07
CA ASP A 229 10.49 -8.81 3.48
C ASP A 229 10.87 -7.33 3.41
N LEU A 230 9.94 -6.49 2.93
CA LEU A 230 10.16 -5.04 2.79
C LEU A 230 10.41 -4.38 4.15
N TYR A 231 9.56 -4.64 5.14
CA TYR A 231 9.62 -3.96 6.44
C TYR A 231 10.77 -4.44 7.32
N GLU A 232 11.19 -5.70 7.18
CA GLU A 232 12.37 -6.23 7.86
C GLU A 232 13.68 -5.97 7.09
N GLY A 233 13.62 -5.33 5.92
CA GLY A 233 14.80 -5.05 5.10
C GLY A 233 15.52 -6.30 4.60
N ARG A 234 14.77 -7.38 4.32
CA ARG A 234 15.32 -8.63 3.76
C ARG A 234 15.76 -8.42 2.32
N THR A 235 16.57 -9.33 1.79
CA THR A 235 17.09 -9.21 0.43
C THR A 235 15.95 -9.21 -0.61
N PRO A 236 15.87 -8.20 -1.50
CA PRO A 236 14.88 -8.17 -2.57
C PRO A 236 15.17 -9.27 -3.61
N VAL A 237 14.12 -9.75 -4.27
CA VAL A 237 14.19 -10.75 -5.35
C VAL A 237 14.52 -10.16 -6.72
N GLY A 238 14.64 -8.83 -6.80
CA GLY A 238 14.99 -8.12 -8.02
C GLY A 238 15.02 -6.61 -7.79
N SER A 239 15.12 -5.85 -8.87
CA SER A 239 15.06 -4.39 -8.81
C SER A 239 14.25 -3.82 -9.96
N ILE A 240 13.45 -2.79 -9.66
CA ILE A 240 12.74 -2.00 -10.68
C ILE A 240 13.71 -1.22 -11.60
N LEU A 241 14.98 -1.08 -11.18
CA LEU A 241 16.03 -0.46 -11.97
C LEU A 241 16.80 -1.44 -12.85
N ASP A 242 16.73 -2.75 -12.60
CA ASP A 242 17.37 -3.74 -13.47
C ASP A 242 16.62 -3.75 -14.81
N PRO A 243 17.24 -3.33 -15.93
CA PRO A 243 16.58 -3.21 -17.23
C PRO A 243 16.07 -4.56 -17.77
N ASN A 244 16.52 -5.69 -17.21
CA ASN A 244 16.11 -7.03 -17.60
C ASN A 244 15.14 -7.69 -16.63
N PHE A 245 14.81 -7.07 -15.49
CA PHE A 245 13.89 -7.63 -14.50
C PHE A 245 12.57 -8.07 -15.14
N GLN A 246 12.14 -9.28 -14.81
CA GLN A 246 10.84 -9.86 -15.15
C GLN A 246 10.28 -10.56 -13.90
N ILE A 247 8.96 -10.65 -13.80
CA ILE A 247 8.30 -11.29 -12.67
C ILE A 247 8.32 -12.81 -12.88
N GLU A 248 8.72 -13.54 -11.84
CA GLU A 248 8.69 -15.01 -11.80
C GLU A 248 7.57 -15.49 -10.89
N GLU A 249 6.63 -16.27 -11.43
CA GLU A 249 5.50 -16.85 -10.67
C GLU A 249 5.87 -18.20 -10.05
N ILE A 250 6.85 -18.19 -9.15
CA ILE A 250 7.38 -19.43 -8.54
C ILE A 250 7.24 -19.40 -7.02
N TYR A 251 7.09 -20.59 -6.44
CA TYR A 251 7.26 -20.78 -5.01
C TYR A 251 8.74 -20.65 -4.67
N ARG A 252 9.05 -19.82 -3.69
CA ARG A 252 10.41 -19.61 -3.17
C ARG A 252 10.51 -20.15 -1.74
N PRO A 253 11.65 -20.73 -1.35
CA PRO A 253 11.91 -21.05 0.04
C PRO A 253 11.79 -19.80 0.92
N CYS A 254 11.14 -19.95 2.07
CA CYS A 254 10.97 -18.91 3.08
C CYS A 254 11.13 -19.53 4.46
N ASP A 255 12.09 -19.04 5.25
CA ASP A 255 12.36 -19.51 6.61
C ASP A 255 11.70 -18.63 7.68
N ASP A 256 10.84 -17.70 7.26
CA ASP A 256 10.23 -16.68 8.12
C ASP A 256 8.75 -16.95 8.43
N PHE A 257 8.21 -18.13 8.07
CA PHE A 257 6.85 -18.49 8.50
C PHE A 257 6.77 -18.48 10.03
N GLY A 258 5.79 -17.77 10.59
CA GLY A 258 5.70 -17.44 12.02
C GLY A 258 5.98 -15.97 12.32
N HIS A 259 6.69 -15.31 11.40
CA HIS A 259 7.01 -13.87 11.40
C HIS A 259 6.56 -13.21 10.07
N CYS A 260 5.47 -13.69 9.48
CA CYS A 260 4.85 -13.04 8.34
C CYS A 260 4.30 -11.65 8.74
N ASN A 261 4.03 -10.78 7.76
CA ASN A 261 3.30 -9.56 8.05
C ASN A 261 1.78 -9.85 7.98
N PRO A 262 0.96 -9.30 8.89
CA PRO A 262 -0.50 -9.48 8.84
C PRO A 262 -1.13 -9.10 7.50
N CYS A 263 -0.60 -8.10 6.77
CA CYS A 263 -1.09 -7.72 5.44
C CYS A 263 -0.89 -8.81 4.37
N ASP A 264 0.10 -9.68 4.54
CA ASP A 264 0.41 -10.73 3.56
C ASP A 264 -0.58 -11.89 3.65
N ILE A 265 -1.03 -12.21 4.86
CA ILE A 265 -1.83 -13.42 5.16
C ILE A 265 -3.30 -13.13 5.50
N LYS A 266 -3.71 -11.86 5.57
CA LYS A 266 -5.11 -11.49 5.80
C LYS A 266 -5.99 -12.00 4.66
N VAL A 267 -7.17 -12.50 5.02
CA VAL A 267 -8.21 -12.84 4.06
C VAL A 267 -8.85 -11.53 3.60
N LYS A 268 -8.78 -11.29 2.30
CA LYS A 268 -9.28 -10.07 1.66
C LYS A 268 -10.01 -10.44 0.38
N THR A 269 -10.68 -9.44 -0.18
CA THR A 269 -11.24 -9.53 -1.51
C THR A 269 -10.14 -9.35 -2.55
N ASN A 270 -10.12 -10.18 -3.59
CA ASN A 270 -9.20 -9.99 -4.72
C ASN A 270 -9.65 -8.81 -5.60
N ARG A 271 -8.88 -8.48 -6.64
CA ARG A 271 -9.22 -7.36 -7.54
C ARG A 271 -10.56 -7.55 -8.27
N LEU A 272 -11.04 -8.79 -8.43
CA LEU A 272 -12.31 -9.15 -9.07
C LEU A 272 -13.51 -9.09 -8.13
N GLN A 273 -13.32 -8.56 -6.92
CA GLN A 273 -14.33 -8.52 -5.87
C GLN A 273 -14.74 -9.89 -5.29
N GLU A 274 -13.88 -10.91 -5.43
CA GLU A 274 -14.10 -12.24 -4.85
C GLU A 274 -13.41 -12.37 -3.47
N TYR A 275 -14.18 -12.75 -2.44
CA TYR A 275 -13.68 -12.93 -1.08
C TYR A 275 -12.91 -14.26 -0.92
N GLY A 276 -11.94 -14.30 0.00
CA GLY A 276 -11.16 -15.51 0.31
C GLY A 276 -9.70 -15.48 -0.17
N HIS A 277 -9.24 -14.34 -0.69
CA HIS A 277 -7.89 -14.19 -1.23
C HIS A 277 -6.87 -13.77 -0.17
N THR A 278 -5.62 -14.19 -0.33
CA THR A 278 -4.45 -13.76 0.46
C THR A 278 -3.35 -13.32 -0.49
N SER A 279 -2.51 -12.37 -0.06
CA SER A 279 -1.41 -11.83 -0.90
C SER A 279 -0.41 -12.92 -1.29
N VAL A 280 -0.25 -13.92 -0.42
CA VAL A 280 0.64 -15.07 -0.58
C VAL A 280 -0.10 -16.40 -0.55
N GLU A 281 0.47 -17.38 -1.24
CA GLU A 281 0.15 -18.80 -1.15
C GLU A 281 1.34 -19.52 -0.48
N ILE A 282 1.07 -20.30 0.57
CA ILE A 282 2.07 -21.01 1.36
C ILE A 282 1.83 -22.53 1.27
N GLU A 283 2.90 -23.26 0.95
CA GLU A 283 2.99 -24.71 0.96
C GLU A 283 3.90 -25.16 2.10
N PHE A 284 3.40 -26.06 2.95
CA PHE A 284 4.17 -26.63 4.05
C PHE A 284 4.89 -27.90 3.55
N PRO A 285 6.14 -28.12 3.96
CA PRO A 285 6.80 -29.40 3.70
C PRO A 285 6.00 -30.53 4.35
N GLU A 286 5.97 -31.69 3.68
CA GLU A 286 5.44 -32.95 4.23
C GLU A 286 6.26 -33.46 5.43
#